data_AF-A0A0D2ZXX6-F1
#
_entry.id   AF-A0A0D2ZXX6-F1
#
_cell.length_a   1.000
_cell.length_b   1.000
_cell.length_c   1.000
_cell.angle_alpha   90.00
_cell.angle_beta   90.00
_cell.angle_gamma   90.00
#
_symmetry.space_group_name_H-M   'P 1'
#
loop_
_entity.id
_entity.type
_entity.pdbx_description
1 polymer ?
#
loop_
_entity_poly.entity_id
_entity_poly.type
_entity_poly.pdbx_seq_one_letter_code
_entity_poly.pdbx_strand_id
1 'polypeptide(L)'
;NETTIVTKEIIHTLGSDHVQVCLVDKGRGTPFMSVLELRLLKNDMYETPHDKLMLIARRDVGSISNISVRYKDDAYDRLWTPRQFENFTTLNTSLSIDQTSSNCLQPPLIVMRTANAPRRAIQYINMLLEPKDPKGKFYIYMHFAEIVKLQRNETRVHCIGQ
;
A
#
# COMPACT_ATOMS: atom_id res chain seq x y z
N ASN A 1 6.62 28.80 6.81
CA ASN A 1 7.45 27.68 7.29
C ASN A 1 6.62 26.42 7.33
N GLU A 2 6.65 25.62 6.26
CA GLU A 2 6.05 24.29 6.29
C GLU A 2 7.04 23.31 6.94
N THR A 3 6.67 22.75 8.08
CA THR A 3 7.33 21.56 8.63
C THR A 3 6.87 20.36 7.82
N THR A 4 7.69 19.90 6.88
CA THR A 4 7.42 18.68 6.11
C THR A 4 7.52 17.46 7.02
N ILE A 5 6.42 16.70 7.13
CA ILE A 5 6.41 15.43 7.86
C ILE A 5 6.99 14.36 6.95
N VAL A 6 8.04 13.66 7.41
CA VAL A 6 8.62 12.53 6.71
C VAL A 6 8.30 11.25 7.47
N THR A 7 7.53 10.36 6.86
CA THR A 7 7.23 9.03 7.41
C THR A 7 8.11 7.98 6.74
N LYS A 8 8.63 7.04 7.53
CA LYS A 8 9.34 5.86 7.06
C LYS A 8 8.71 4.64 7.72
N GLU A 9 8.44 3.61 6.93
CA GLU A 9 7.90 2.35 7.42
C GLU A 9 8.85 1.22 7.02
N ILE A 10 9.16 0.38 8.00
CA ILE A 10 9.99 -0.81 7.87
C ILE A 10 9.20 -1.96 8.46
N ILE A 11 9.10 -3.07 7.72
CA ILE A 11 8.59 -4.33 8.22
C ILE A 11 9.80 -5.19 8.56
N HIS A 12 9.83 -5.74 9.77
CA HIS A 12 10.93 -6.57 10.23
C HIS A 12 10.44 -7.83 10.92
N THR A 13 10.87 -8.99 10.42
CA THR A 13 10.77 -10.27 11.14
C THR A 13 11.81 -10.31 12.24
N LEU A 14 11.37 -10.31 13.50
CA LEU A 14 12.25 -10.27 14.65
C LEU A 14 12.78 -11.68 14.99
N GLY A 15 14.09 -11.79 15.18
CA GLY A 15 14.73 -13.00 15.71
C GLY A 15 14.78 -13.06 17.25
N SER A 16 14.32 -12.02 17.93
CA SER A 16 14.26 -11.90 19.39
C SER A 16 13.07 -11.05 19.82
N ASP A 17 12.79 -11.00 21.11
CA ASP A 17 11.76 -10.17 21.75
C ASP A 17 12.16 -8.69 21.92
N HIS A 18 13.34 -8.29 21.45
CA HIS A 18 13.86 -6.93 21.57
C HIS A 18 13.95 -6.22 20.22
N VAL A 19 13.60 -4.93 20.19
CA VAL A 19 13.79 -4.03 19.04
C VAL A 19 14.67 -2.86 19.46
N GLN A 20 15.82 -2.70 18.82
CA GLN A 20 16.72 -1.57 19.06
C GLN A 20 16.63 -0.57 17.90
N VAL A 21 16.32 0.69 18.23
CA VAL A 21 16.32 1.80 17.28
C VAL A 21 17.47 2.74 17.65
N CYS A 22 18.37 3.00 16.70
CA CYS A 22 19.53 3.86 16.90
C CYS A 22 19.43 5.10 16.01
N LEU A 23 19.55 6.28 16.61
CA LEU A 23 19.65 7.57 15.92
C LEU A 23 21.12 7.96 15.84
N VAL A 24 21.65 8.09 14.62
CA VAL A 24 23.08 8.35 14.38
C VAL A 24 23.24 9.68 13.67
N ASP A 25 24.03 10.59 14.23
CA ASP A 25 24.46 11.81 13.52
C ASP A 25 25.42 11.43 12.39
N LYS A 26 25.15 11.93 11.19
CA LYS A 26 25.98 11.75 9.99
C LYS A 26 26.73 13.04 9.60
N GLY A 27 27.06 13.88 10.59
CA GLY A 27 27.67 15.19 10.40
C GLY A 27 26.67 16.28 10.00
N ARG A 28 25.39 16.10 10.34
CA ARG A 28 24.29 17.04 10.02
C ARG A 28 23.59 17.57 11.26
N GLY A 29 24.11 17.28 12.45
CA GLY A 29 23.59 17.74 13.73
C GLY A 29 22.77 16.68 14.45
N THR A 30 22.08 17.09 15.52
CA THR A 30 21.38 16.18 16.42
C THR A 30 20.27 15.42 15.69
N PRO A 31 20.36 14.08 15.56
CA PRO A 31 19.31 13.30 14.95
C PRO A 31 18.09 13.31 15.87
N PHE A 32 16.89 13.47 15.30
CA PHE A 32 15.65 13.47 16.06
C PHE A 32 14.60 12.59 15.38
N MET A 33 13.71 12.03 16.19
CA MET A 33 12.53 11.30 15.77
C MET A 33 11.37 11.82 16.60
N SER A 34 10.33 12.34 15.95
CA SER A 34 9.15 12.88 16.64
C SER A 34 8.22 11.77 17.15
N VAL A 35 8.09 10.68 16.39
CA VAL A 35 7.18 9.57 16.69
C VAL A 35 7.83 8.25 16.26
N LEU A 36 7.73 7.24 17.13
CA LEU A 36 8.02 5.84 16.84
C LEU A 36 6.75 5.02 17.09
N GLU A 37 6.23 4.35 16.05
CA GLU A 37 5.10 3.45 16.17
C GLU A 37 5.55 2.01 15.91
N LEU A 38 5.20 1.10 16.81
CA LEU A 38 5.38 -0.34 16.61
C LEU A 38 4.01 -0.99 16.42
N ARG A 39 3.87 -1.76 15.35
CA ARG A 39 2.63 -2.47 14.98
C ARG A 39 2.97 -3.93 14.68
N LEU A 40 2.26 -4.84 15.33
CA LEU A 40 2.41 -6.27 15.08
C LEU A 40 1.64 -6.63 13.81
N LEU A 41 2.31 -7.34 12.91
CA LEU A 41 1.73 -7.90 11.69
C LEU A 41 1.69 -9.43 11.80
N LYS A 42 0.88 -10.07 10.97
CA LYS A 42 0.95 -11.53 10.81
C LYS A 42 2.22 -11.91 10.05
N ASN A 43 2.83 -13.03 10.44
CA ASN A 43 4.08 -13.51 9.84
C ASN A 43 3.96 -13.89 8.35
N ASP A 44 2.76 -14.29 7.91
CA ASP A 44 2.43 -14.68 6.54
C ASP A 44 1.87 -13.53 5.70
N MET A 45 1.86 -12.30 6.24
CA MET A 45 1.27 -11.16 5.54
C MET A 45 2.03 -10.79 4.27
N TYR A 46 3.37 -10.83 4.32
CA TYR A 46 4.23 -10.47 3.20
C TYR A 46 5.19 -11.62 2.91
N GLU A 47 4.91 -12.38 1.85
CA GLU A 47 5.78 -13.47 1.41
C GLU A 47 7.05 -12.91 0.76
N THR A 48 8.16 -12.97 1.49
CA THR A 48 9.48 -12.57 1.02
C THR A 48 10.56 -13.45 1.66
N PRO A 49 11.66 -13.77 0.95
CA PRO A 49 12.82 -14.46 1.53
C PRO A 49 13.68 -13.55 2.43
N HIS A 50 13.27 -12.29 2.63
CA HIS A 50 14.04 -11.29 3.38
C HIS A 50 13.31 -10.87 4.66
N ASP A 51 14.04 -10.82 5.77
CA ASP A 51 13.49 -10.44 7.09
C ASP A 51 13.16 -8.96 7.24
N LYS A 52 13.51 -8.14 6.24
CA LYS A 52 13.39 -6.68 6.28
C LYS A 52 12.84 -6.18 4.95
N LEU A 53 11.76 -5.43 5.03
CA LEU A 53 11.19 -4.70 3.91
C LEU A 53 11.10 -3.22 4.27
N MET A 54 11.39 -2.35 3.30
CA MET A 54 11.16 -0.92 3.41
C MET A 54 9.97 -0.55 2.53
N LEU A 55 8.99 0.16 3.09
CA LEU A 55 7.86 0.61 2.30
C LEU A 55 8.29 1.75 1.36
N ILE A 56 8.05 1.56 0.06
CA ILE A 56 8.17 2.63 -0.94
C ILE A 56 6.84 3.38 -1.07
N ALA A 57 5.75 2.65 -1.24
CA ALA A 57 4.41 3.20 -1.41
C ALA A 57 3.34 2.19 -1.00
N ARG A 58 2.29 2.68 -0.36
CA ARG A 58 1.01 1.98 -0.15
C ARG A 58 -0.11 2.93 -0.57
N ARG A 59 -0.93 2.51 -1.54
CA ARG A 59 -1.89 3.42 -2.22
C ARG A 59 -3.31 2.92 -2.12
N ASP A 60 -4.21 3.81 -1.75
CA ASP A 60 -5.65 3.65 -1.90
C ASP A 60 -6.05 4.15 -3.30
N VAL A 61 -6.12 3.23 -4.27
CA VAL A 61 -6.32 3.55 -5.68
C VAL A 61 -7.79 3.83 -5.94
N GLY A 62 -8.06 5.00 -6.52
CA GLY A 62 -9.43 5.45 -6.76
C GLY A 62 -10.12 5.97 -5.52
N SER A 63 -9.39 6.32 -4.46
CA SER A 63 -9.98 6.94 -3.27
C SER A 63 -10.87 8.13 -3.65
N ILE A 64 -12.07 8.17 -3.06
CA ILE A 64 -13.04 9.26 -3.21
C ILE A 64 -12.79 10.41 -2.23
N SER A 65 -11.83 10.25 -1.31
CA SER A 65 -11.41 11.26 -0.36
C SER A 65 -9.93 11.56 -0.53
N ASN A 66 -9.49 12.74 -0.10
CA ASN A 66 -8.07 13.06 -0.01
C ASN A 66 -7.49 12.76 1.39
N ILE A 67 -8.09 11.79 2.09
CA ILE A 67 -7.75 11.42 3.45
C ILE A 67 -7.12 10.03 3.43
N SER A 68 -6.00 9.88 4.13
CA SER A 68 -5.34 8.58 4.28
C SER A 68 -6.15 7.65 5.17
N VAL A 69 -6.23 6.37 4.77
CA VAL A 69 -6.88 5.31 5.56
C VAL A 69 -5.86 4.65 6.47
N ARG A 70 -6.26 4.36 7.71
CA ARG A 70 -5.44 3.77 8.78
C ARG A 70 -6.37 3.20 9.86
N TYR A 71 -5.91 3.02 11.11
CA TYR A 71 -6.79 2.60 12.20
C TYR A 71 -7.98 3.58 12.37
N LYS A 72 -9.22 3.11 12.58
CA LYS A 72 -9.64 1.72 12.85
C LYS A 72 -10.08 0.91 11.63
N ASP A 73 -10.01 1.49 10.44
CA ASP A 73 -10.44 0.81 9.22
C ASP A 73 -9.45 -0.27 8.80
N ASP A 74 -8.15 -0.04 9.02
CA ASP A 74 -7.11 -1.08 8.93
C ASP A 74 -6.72 -1.59 10.32
N ALA A 75 -6.96 -2.87 10.58
CA ALA A 75 -6.65 -3.53 11.85
C ALA A 75 -5.16 -3.53 12.18
N TYR A 76 -4.29 -3.42 11.17
CA TYR A 76 -2.83 -3.36 11.33
C TYR A 76 -2.30 -1.92 11.34
N ASP A 77 -3.18 -0.91 11.30
CA ASP A 77 -2.85 0.52 11.28
C ASP A 77 -1.85 0.90 10.17
N ARG A 78 -1.86 0.18 9.04
CA ARG A 78 -1.04 0.52 7.88
C ARG A 78 -1.58 1.81 7.26
N LEU A 79 -0.69 2.71 6.87
CA LEU A 79 -1.07 3.96 6.24
C LEU A 79 -1.29 3.77 4.73
N TRP A 80 -2.53 3.92 4.27
CA TRP A 80 -2.90 3.93 2.86
C TRP A 80 -3.12 5.36 2.40
N THR A 81 -2.28 5.85 1.48
CA THR A 81 -2.41 7.21 0.95
C THR A 81 -3.26 7.23 -0.31
N PRO A 82 -4.20 8.17 -0.48
CA PRO A 82 -5.06 8.23 -1.66
C PRO A 82 -4.23 8.40 -2.93
N ARG A 83 -4.63 7.70 -3.99
CA ARG A 83 -4.03 7.83 -5.32
C ARG A 83 -5.11 7.81 -6.40
N GLN A 84 -5.14 8.88 -7.18
CA GLN A 84 -5.89 8.94 -8.42
C GLN A 84 -4.91 9.02 -9.58
N PHE A 85 -5.20 8.29 -10.65
CA PHE A 85 -4.44 8.34 -11.89
C PHE A 85 -5.13 9.24 -12.92
N GLU A 86 -4.34 10.03 -13.64
CA GLU A 86 -4.82 10.86 -14.73
C GLU A 86 -5.40 10.00 -15.85
N ASN A 87 -6.46 10.45 -16.51
CA ASN A 87 -7.21 9.71 -17.54
C ASN A 87 -7.97 8.46 -17.05
N PHE A 88 -8.04 8.23 -15.73
CA PHE A 88 -8.91 7.23 -15.12
C PHE A 88 -10.16 7.87 -14.52
N THR A 89 -11.22 7.08 -14.40
CA THR A 89 -12.39 7.41 -13.59
C THR A 89 -12.36 6.58 -12.32
N THR A 90 -12.80 7.18 -11.23
CA THR A 90 -13.04 6.44 -9.99
C THR A 90 -14.34 5.66 -10.11
N LEU A 91 -14.27 4.39 -9.77
CA LEU A 91 -15.41 3.52 -9.51
C LEU A 91 -15.50 3.29 -8.01
N ASN A 92 -16.71 3.25 -7.48
CA ASN A 92 -16.96 2.91 -6.09
C ASN A 92 -18.16 1.98 -5.96
N THR A 93 -18.25 1.29 -4.82
CA THR A 93 -19.40 0.43 -4.52
C THR A 93 -19.78 0.48 -3.05
N SER A 94 -21.08 0.36 -2.77
CA SER A 94 -21.62 0.12 -1.43
C SER A 94 -21.92 -1.36 -1.18
N LEU A 95 -21.76 -2.22 -2.21
CA LEU A 95 -22.00 -3.65 -2.09
C LEU A 95 -20.98 -4.30 -1.15
N SER A 96 -21.36 -5.46 -0.61
CA SER A 96 -20.44 -6.30 0.15
C SER A 96 -19.31 -6.79 -0.76
N ILE A 97 -18.07 -6.63 -0.30
CA ILE A 97 -16.91 -7.21 -0.95
C ILE A 97 -16.68 -8.57 -0.33
N ASP A 98 -16.61 -9.58 -1.18
CA ASP A 98 -16.28 -10.93 -0.74
C ASP A 98 -14.82 -10.99 -0.25
N GLN A 99 -14.65 -11.38 1.00
CA GLN A 99 -13.34 -11.59 1.64
C GLN A 99 -13.06 -13.09 1.88
N THR A 100 -13.85 -13.99 1.29
CA THR A 100 -13.77 -15.44 1.55
C THR A 100 -12.53 -16.12 0.95
N SER A 101 -11.84 -15.47 0.00
CA SER A 101 -10.50 -15.92 -0.41
C SER A 101 -9.50 -15.59 0.70
N SER A 102 -8.70 -16.58 1.11
CA SER A 102 -7.67 -16.44 2.14
C SER A 102 -6.64 -15.38 1.75
N ASN A 103 -6.94 -14.12 2.03
CA ASN A 103 -6.07 -13.00 1.74
C ASN A 103 -5.33 -12.61 3.01
N CYS A 104 -4.14 -13.18 3.24
CA CYS A 104 -3.30 -12.90 4.41
C CYS A 104 -2.95 -11.41 4.55
N LEU A 105 -2.97 -10.64 3.45
CA LEU A 105 -2.74 -9.20 3.46
C LEU A 105 -3.89 -8.41 4.09
N GLN A 106 -5.12 -8.93 4.10
CA GLN A 106 -6.30 -8.31 4.71
C GLN A 106 -6.37 -6.78 4.54
N PRO A 107 -6.42 -6.24 3.31
CA PRO A 107 -6.58 -4.81 3.10
C PRO A 107 -7.93 -4.33 3.68
N PRO A 108 -8.01 -3.07 4.15
CA PRO A 108 -9.24 -2.55 4.72
C PRO A 108 -10.35 -2.45 3.65
N LEU A 109 -11.59 -2.75 4.04
CA LEU A 109 -12.73 -2.78 3.11
C LEU A 109 -12.95 -1.45 2.37
N ILE A 110 -12.69 -0.33 3.04
CA ILE A 110 -12.83 1.00 2.43
C ILE A 110 -11.90 1.19 1.22
N VAL A 111 -10.69 0.62 1.24
CA VAL A 111 -9.74 0.65 0.12
C VAL A 111 -10.20 -0.27 -1.01
N MET A 112 -10.75 -1.44 -0.65
CA MET A 112 -11.22 -2.41 -1.65
C MET A 112 -12.52 -1.98 -2.35
N ARG A 113 -13.24 -0.97 -1.81
CA ARG A 113 -14.49 -0.44 -2.38
C ARG A 113 -14.30 0.55 -3.51
N THR A 114 -13.07 0.96 -3.75
CA THR A 114 -12.74 1.91 -4.81
C THR A 114 -11.75 1.33 -5.79
N ALA A 115 -11.85 1.75 -7.05
CA ALA A 115 -10.90 1.40 -8.09
C ALA A 115 -10.78 2.51 -9.12
N ASN A 116 -9.72 2.47 -9.91
CA ASN A 116 -9.61 3.29 -11.12
C ASN A 116 -9.87 2.43 -12.36
N ALA A 117 -10.71 2.94 -13.26
CA ALA A 117 -10.98 2.36 -14.57
C ALA A 117 -10.61 3.36 -15.67
N PRO A 118 -10.06 2.91 -16.81
CA PRO A 118 -9.69 3.81 -17.90
C PRO A 118 -10.92 4.55 -18.43
N ARG A 119 -10.83 5.87 -18.63
CA ARG A 119 -11.95 6.66 -19.17
C ARG A 119 -12.26 6.32 -20.63
N ARG A 120 -11.21 6.05 -21.42
CA ARG A 120 -11.27 5.76 -22.86
C ARG A 120 -10.04 4.94 -23.27
N ALA A 121 -10.21 4.10 -24.29
CA ALA A 121 -9.16 3.27 -24.90
C ALA A 121 -8.36 2.44 -23.86
N ILE A 122 -7.24 1.87 -24.30
CA ILE A 122 -6.26 1.22 -23.41
C ILE A 122 -5.46 2.34 -22.72
N GLN A 123 -5.41 2.32 -21.39
CA GLN A 123 -4.58 3.23 -20.60
C GLN A 123 -3.65 2.43 -19.69
N TYR A 124 -2.49 3.03 -19.40
CA TYR A 124 -1.46 2.43 -18.58
C TYR A 124 -1.37 3.13 -17.23
N ILE A 125 -1.29 2.33 -16.17
CA ILE A 125 -0.87 2.82 -14.86
C ILE A 125 0.65 2.69 -14.80
N ASN A 126 1.35 3.82 -14.94
CA ASN A 126 2.80 3.85 -14.85
C ASN A 126 3.23 4.13 -13.40
N MET A 127 3.98 3.19 -12.83
CA MET A 127 4.62 3.35 -11.52
C MET A 127 6.12 3.31 -11.72
N LEU A 128 6.77 4.45 -11.55
CA LEU A 128 8.22 4.54 -11.60
C LEU A 128 8.80 4.09 -10.26
N LEU A 129 9.58 3.02 -10.28
CA LEU A 129 10.32 2.51 -9.12
C LEU A 129 11.81 2.71 -9.40
N GLU A 130 12.41 3.71 -8.77
CA GLU A 130 13.84 3.99 -8.90
C GLU A 130 14.62 3.35 -7.75
N PRO A 131 15.37 2.26 -7.99
CA PRO A 131 16.17 1.65 -6.94
C PRO A 131 17.34 2.56 -6.59
N LYS A 132 17.55 2.79 -5.29
CA LYS A 132 18.79 3.44 -4.81
C LYS A 132 20.00 2.52 -4.92
N ASP A 133 19.77 1.23 -4.75
CA ASP A 133 20.77 0.17 -4.91
C ASP A 133 20.40 -0.63 -6.18
N PRO A 134 21.27 -0.71 -7.20
CA PRO A 134 21.03 -1.51 -8.40
C PRO A 134 20.69 -2.99 -8.14
N LYS A 135 21.04 -3.52 -6.96
CA LYS A 135 20.72 -4.90 -6.54
C LYS A 135 19.42 -4.99 -5.72
N GLY A 136 18.79 -3.85 -5.43
CA GLY A 136 17.54 -3.78 -4.69
C GLY A 136 16.42 -4.51 -5.43
N LYS A 137 15.68 -5.33 -4.70
CA LYS A 137 14.48 -6.01 -5.21
C LYS A 137 13.23 -5.26 -4.77
N PHE A 138 12.25 -5.19 -5.67
CA PHE A 138 10.92 -4.67 -5.36
C PHE A 138 9.93 -5.81 -5.24
N TYR A 139 9.11 -5.76 -4.19
CA TYR A 139 7.96 -6.66 -4.01
C TYR A 139 6.70 -5.83 -4.20
N ILE A 140 5.88 -6.20 -5.19
CA ILE A 140 4.66 -5.47 -5.54
C ILE A 140 3.47 -6.35 -5.20
N TYR A 141 2.65 -5.89 -4.26
CA TYR A 141 1.40 -6.53 -3.89
C TYR A 141 0.26 -5.70 -4.47
N MET A 142 -0.52 -6.30 -5.36
CA MET A 142 -1.69 -5.67 -5.97
C MET A 142 -2.96 -6.28 -5.42
N HIS A 143 -3.93 -5.45 -5.07
CA HIS A 143 -5.20 -5.87 -4.52
C HIS A 143 -6.31 -5.59 -5.53
N PHE A 144 -7.09 -6.62 -5.86
CA PHE A 144 -8.18 -6.51 -6.83
C PHE A 144 -9.49 -6.94 -6.17
N ALA A 145 -10.56 -6.23 -6.50
CA ALA A 145 -11.93 -6.63 -6.26
C ALA A 145 -12.76 -6.23 -7.47
N GLU A 146 -13.64 -7.11 -7.93
CA GLU A 146 -14.68 -6.72 -8.88
C GLU A 146 -15.78 -5.99 -8.13
N ILE A 147 -15.89 -4.69 -8.36
CA ILE A 147 -16.81 -3.79 -7.65
C ILE A 147 -17.97 -3.30 -8.52
N VAL A 148 -17.97 -3.67 -9.80
CA VAL A 148 -19.05 -3.41 -10.75
C VAL A 148 -19.76 -4.71 -11.07
N LYS A 149 -21.09 -4.69 -11.00
CA LYS A 149 -21.90 -5.84 -11.40
C LYS A 149 -21.80 -6.06 -12.90
N LEU A 150 -21.09 -7.10 -13.30
CA LEU A 150 -20.99 -7.54 -14.69
C LEU A 150 -22.23 -8.35 -15.10
N GLN A 151 -22.61 -8.25 -16.37
CA GLN A 151 -23.56 -9.19 -16.97
C GLN A 151 -22.91 -10.57 -17.12
N ARG A 152 -23.73 -11.62 -17.27
CA ARG A 152 -23.25 -13.02 -17.28
C ARG A 152 -22.23 -13.33 -18.39
N ASN A 153 -22.22 -12.53 -19.46
CA ASN A 153 -21.36 -12.66 -20.62
C ASN A 153 -20.21 -11.63 -20.65
N GLU A 154 -20.05 -10.83 -19.59
CA GLU A 154 -19.01 -9.81 -19.49
C GLU A 154 -17.86 -10.30 -18.63
N THR A 155 -16.63 -10.03 -19.08
CA THR A 155 -15.40 -10.32 -18.34
C THR A 155 -14.43 -9.15 -18.49
N ARG A 156 -13.64 -8.87 -17.46
CA ARG A 156 -12.56 -7.89 -17.52
C ARG A 156 -11.21 -8.60 -17.58
N VAL A 157 -10.34 -8.16 -18.47
CA VAL A 157 -8.97 -8.66 -18.62
C VAL A 157 -8.01 -7.48 -18.51
N HIS A 158 -6.94 -7.67 -17.75
CA HIS A 158 -5.91 -6.65 -17.54
C HIS A 158 -4.54 -7.32 -17.70
N CYS A 159 -3.58 -6.59 -18.28
CA CYS A 159 -2.20 -7.03 -18.41
C CYS A 159 -1.34 -6.33 -17.35
N ILE A 160 -0.50 -7.10 -16.66
CA ILE A 160 0.47 -6.58 -15.70
C ILE A 160 1.86 -6.88 -16.27
N GLY A 161 2.63 -5.82 -16.51
CA GLY A 161 4.03 -5.90 -16.97
C GLY A 161 4.98 -5.34 -15.92
N GLN A 162 6.18 -5.92 -15.83
CA GLN A 162 7.33 -5.39 -15.12
C GLN A 162 8.41 -4.97 -16.11
#